data_AF-A0A146K6U6-F1
#
_entry.id   AF-A0A146K6U6-F1
#
_cell.length_a   1.000
_cell.length_b   1.000
_cell.length_c   1.000
_cell.angle_alpha   90.00
_cell.angle_beta   90.00
_cell.angle_gamma   90.00
#
_symmetry.space_group_name_H-M   'P 1'
#
loop_
_entity.id
_entity.type
_entity.pdbx_description
1 polymer ?
#
loop_
_entity_poly.entity_id
_entity_poly.type
_entity_poly.pdbx_seq_one_letter_code
_entity_poly.pdbx_strand_id
1 'polypeptide(L)'
;AIYNSDTILPPQKIYNFIFGLFKTMRLAPETLIIMCKLLIMFLKSSDVKLTNYSGLKLITCSMMLASYNTDDEWTSFSDYTLITKLSKQELKQCIADFCTTLNHHLFVSTEQYIEQYHEICCFQIFEQKI
;
A
#
# COMPACT_ATOMS: atom_id res chain seq x y z
N ALA A 1 -12.61 13.17 -6.93
CA ALA A 1 -13.08 13.83 -5.70
C ALA A 1 -11.87 14.45 -4.99
N ILE A 2 -12.05 15.63 -4.38
CA ILE A 2 -11.05 16.25 -3.51
C ILE A 2 -11.22 15.59 -2.13
N TYR A 3 -10.18 14.97 -1.60
CA TYR A 3 -10.24 14.24 -0.33
C TYR A 3 -9.67 15.13 0.79
N ASN A 4 -10.51 15.55 1.73
CA ASN A 4 -10.09 16.24 2.95
C ASN A 4 -9.54 15.23 3.96
N SER A 5 -8.51 15.62 4.71
CA SER A 5 -7.75 14.77 5.65
C SER A 5 -8.55 14.17 6.80
N ASP A 6 -9.73 14.72 7.11
CA ASP A 6 -10.46 14.43 8.36
C ASP A 6 -11.68 13.52 8.17
N THR A 7 -11.87 12.96 6.97
CA THR A 7 -12.98 12.05 6.69
C THR A 7 -12.49 10.61 6.61
N ILE A 8 -13.00 9.74 7.49
CA ILE A 8 -12.82 8.29 7.37
C ILE A 8 -13.40 7.88 6.03
N LEU A 9 -12.52 7.44 5.12
CA LEU A 9 -12.92 6.96 3.81
C LEU A 9 -13.73 5.68 3.97
N PRO A 10 -14.95 5.58 3.41
CA PRO A 10 -15.69 4.33 3.43
C PRO A 10 -14.88 3.24 2.71
N PRO A 11 -14.92 1.98 3.18
CA PRO A 11 -14.13 0.88 2.64
C PRO A 11 -14.24 0.74 1.11
N GLN A 12 -15.43 0.92 0.55
CA GLN A 12 -15.65 0.89 -0.91
C GLN A 12 -14.79 1.90 -1.68
N LYS A 13 -14.60 3.11 -1.13
CA LYS A 13 -13.76 4.13 -1.78
C LYS A 13 -12.28 3.78 -1.71
N ILE A 14 -11.84 3.15 -0.61
CA ILE A 14 -10.47 2.64 -0.48
C ILE A 14 -10.23 1.50 -1.47
N TYR A 15 -11.15 0.55 -1.56
CA TYR A 15 -11.10 -0.53 -2.55
C TYR A 15 -11.02 0.01 -3.98
N ASN A 16 -11.93 0.92 -4.36
CA ASN A 16 -11.92 1.52 -5.69
C ASN A 16 -10.62 2.26 -5.99
N PHE A 17 -10.02 2.91 -4.99
CA PHE A 17 -8.73 3.58 -5.13
C PHE A 17 -7.60 2.58 -5.38
N ILE A 18 -7.46 1.57 -4.52
CA ILE A 18 -6.44 0.51 -4.64
C ILE A 18 -6.56 -0.19 -6.00
N PHE A 19 -7.77 -0.61 -6.35
CA PHE A 19 -8.05 -1.33 -7.59
C PHE A 19 -7.80 -0.45 -8.83
N GLY A 20 -8.17 0.83 -8.75
CA GLY A 20 -7.89 1.81 -9.80
C GLY A 20 -6.39 2.00 -10.02
N LEU A 21 -5.62 2.13 -8.94
CA LEU A 21 -4.17 2.26 -8.99
C LEU A 21 -3.53 1.00 -9.59
N PHE A 22 -3.88 -0.18 -9.06
CA PHE A 22 -3.41 -1.47 -9.52
C PHE A 22 -3.63 -1.68 -11.03
N LYS A 23 -4.86 -1.45 -11.51
CA LYS A 23 -5.20 -1.62 -12.92
C LYS A 23 -4.52 -0.61 -13.84
N THR A 24 -4.48 0.66 -13.43
CA THR A 24 -3.90 1.72 -14.26
C THR A 24 -2.41 1.51 -14.45
N MET A 25 -1.75 1.06 -13.38
CA MET A 25 -0.30 0.83 -13.33
C MET A 25 0.10 -0.56 -13.86
N ARG A 26 -0.87 -1.43 -14.15
CA ARG A 26 -0.66 -2.80 -14.66
C ARG A 26 0.30 -3.63 -13.79
N LEU A 27 0.17 -3.49 -12.47
CA LEU A 27 1.07 -4.13 -11.51
C LEU A 27 0.84 -5.65 -11.48
N ALA A 28 1.88 -6.42 -11.17
CA ALA A 28 1.75 -7.85 -10.91
C ALA A 28 0.82 -8.11 -9.69
N PRO A 29 -0.03 -9.16 -9.70
CA PRO A 29 -0.92 -9.49 -8.59
C PRO A 29 -0.22 -9.61 -7.23
N GLU A 30 1.01 -10.13 -7.22
CA GLU A 30 1.90 -10.28 -6.07
C GLU A 30 2.10 -8.95 -5.33
N THR A 31 2.10 -7.84 -6.07
CA THR A 31 2.25 -6.48 -5.56
C THR A 31 1.20 -6.17 -4.49
N LEU A 32 -0.05 -6.63 -4.67
CA LEU A 32 -1.13 -6.36 -3.71
C LEU A 32 -0.88 -7.07 -2.38
N ILE A 33 -0.38 -8.31 -2.42
CA ILE A 33 -0.11 -9.11 -1.23
C ILE A 33 1.07 -8.52 -0.46
N ILE A 34 2.15 -8.18 -1.18
CA ILE A 34 3.34 -7.54 -0.60
C ILE A 34 2.98 -6.16 -0.04
N MET A 35 2.20 -5.35 -0.75
CA MET A 35 1.70 -4.06 -0.27
C MET A 35 0.94 -4.22 1.06
N CYS A 36 0.05 -5.21 1.16
CA CYS A 36 -0.67 -5.50 2.40
C CYS A 36 0.28 -5.86 3.54
N LYS A 37 1.25 -6.75 3.28
CA LYS A 37 2.23 -7.17 4.30
C LYS A 37 3.08 -5.99 4.78
N LEU A 38 3.59 -5.17 3.86
CA LEU A 38 4.37 -3.98 4.18
C LEU A 38 3.57 -2.96 4.98
N LEU A 39 2.29 -2.75 4.66
CA LEU A 39 1.40 -1.89 5.46
C LEU A 39 1.24 -2.44 6.87
N ILE A 40 1.00 -3.74 7.04
CA ILE A 40 0.86 -4.36 8.36
C ILE A 40 2.15 -4.22 9.17
N MET A 41 3.30 -4.45 8.56
CA MET A 41 4.60 -4.26 9.22
C MET A 41 4.79 -2.81 9.66
N PHE A 42 4.45 -1.85 8.79
CA PHE A 42 4.56 -0.42 9.09
C PHE A 42 3.65 -0.03 10.24
N LEU A 43 2.37 -0.45 10.20
CA LEU A 43 1.38 -0.14 11.23
C LEU A 43 1.68 -0.81 12.58
N LYS A 44 2.40 -1.93 12.60
CA LYS A 44 2.84 -2.62 13.82
C LYS A 44 4.13 -2.04 14.40
N SER A 45 4.85 -1.18 13.67
CA SER A 45 6.05 -0.52 14.19
C SER A 45 5.66 0.47 15.29
N SER A 46 6.37 0.42 16.42
CA SER A 46 6.09 1.22 17.62
C SER A 46 6.20 2.73 17.40
N ASP A 47 6.86 3.16 16.33
CA ASP A 47 7.24 4.55 16.10
C ASP A 47 6.23 5.34 15.24
N VAL A 48 5.15 4.70 14.77
CA VAL A 48 4.20 5.35 13.86
C VAL A 48 3.17 6.20 14.60
N LYS A 49 3.30 7.52 14.48
CA LYS A 49 2.20 8.45 14.74
C LYS A 49 1.35 8.60 13.48
N LEU A 50 0.23 7.88 13.42
CA LEU A 50 -0.72 7.90 12.28
C LEU A 50 -1.24 9.31 11.93
N THR A 51 -1.14 10.27 12.84
CA THR A 51 -1.55 11.67 12.63
C THR A 51 -0.81 12.36 11.48
N ASN A 52 0.37 11.87 11.08
CA ASN A 52 1.18 12.49 10.03
C ASN A 52 0.90 11.94 8.63
N TYR A 53 0.05 10.91 8.50
CA TYR A 53 -0.21 10.25 7.23
C TYR A 53 -1.71 10.11 6.96
N SER A 54 -2.13 10.43 5.74
CA SER A 54 -3.44 9.97 5.27
C SER A 54 -3.32 8.50 4.85
N GLY A 55 -4.37 7.71 5.09
CA GLY A 55 -4.39 6.28 4.69
C GLY A 55 -4.13 6.08 3.19
N LEU A 56 -4.62 6.99 2.34
CA LEU A 56 -4.33 6.97 0.90
C LEU A 56 -2.85 7.17 0.59
N LYS A 57 -2.15 8.03 1.34
CA LYS A 57 -0.71 8.25 1.17
C LYS A 57 0.06 6.99 1.53
N LEU A 58 -0.26 6.35 2.65
CA LEU A 58 0.37 5.09 3.07
C LEU A 58 0.12 3.97 2.07
N ILE A 59 -1.11 3.81 1.59
CA ILE A 59 -1.46 2.82 0.56
C ILE A 59 -0.63 3.07 -0.71
N THR A 60 -0.54 4.33 -1.15
CA THR A 60 0.23 4.70 -2.34
C THR A 60 1.71 4.37 -2.17
N CYS A 61 2.31 4.76 -1.05
CA CYS A 61 3.73 4.53 -0.79
C CYS A 61 4.03 3.03 -0.66
N SER A 62 3.19 2.26 0.04
CA SER A 62 3.35 0.81 0.15
C SER A 62 3.21 0.12 -1.20
N MET A 63 2.25 0.54 -2.04
CA MET A 63 2.06 -0.02 -3.38
C MET A 63 3.28 0.22 -4.26
N MET A 64 3.85 1.42 -4.19
CA MET A 64 5.04 1.80 -4.94
C MET A 64 6.29 1.04 -4.48
N LEU A 65 6.44 0.82 -3.18
CA LEU A 65 7.52 -0.02 -2.64
C LEU A 65 7.35 -1.49 -3.01
N ALA A 66 6.12 -1.99 -2.99
CA ALA A 66 5.82 -3.36 -3.38
C ALA A 66 6.14 -3.60 -4.87
N SER A 67 5.74 -2.69 -5.77
CA SER A 67 5.98 -2.84 -7.21
C SER A 67 7.47 -2.85 -7.55
N TYR A 68 8.30 -2.10 -6.80
CA TYR A 68 9.76 -2.16 -6.92
C TYR A 68 10.37 -3.52 -6.58
N ASN A 69 9.66 -4.38 -5.84
CA ASN A 69 10.13 -5.72 -5.48
C ASN A 69 9.58 -6.83 -6.40
N THR A 70 8.53 -6.55 -7.18
CA THR A 70 7.82 -7.56 -7.97
C THR A 70 7.96 -7.36 -9.48
N ASP A 71 8.04 -6.11 -9.93
CA ASP A 71 8.02 -5.77 -11.35
C ASP A 71 9.44 -5.43 -11.83
N ASP A 72 9.90 -6.10 -12.89
CA ASP A 72 11.16 -5.75 -13.59
C ASP A 72 11.07 -4.35 -14.22
N GLU A 73 9.87 -3.96 -14.66
CA GLU A 73 9.55 -2.63 -15.14
C GLU A 73 8.85 -1.84 -14.03
N TRP A 74 9.63 -1.06 -13.27
CA TRP A 74 9.04 -0.25 -12.22
C TRP A 74 8.25 0.94 -12.79
N THR A 75 7.13 1.25 -12.15
CA THR A 75 6.37 2.46 -12.45
C THR A 75 7.04 3.70 -11.86
N SER A 76 7.03 4.80 -12.61
CA SER A 76 7.75 6.02 -12.23
C SER A 76 6.96 6.83 -11.20
N PHE A 77 7.66 7.69 -10.44
CA PHE A 77 6.99 8.67 -9.58
C PHE A 77 5.94 9.49 -10.34
N SER A 78 6.22 9.86 -11.59
CA SER A 78 5.32 10.67 -12.40
C SER A 78 3.96 10.00 -12.57
N ASP A 79 3.95 8.70 -12.79
CA ASP A 79 2.72 7.91 -12.97
C ASP A 79 1.88 7.90 -11.69
N TYR A 80 2.52 7.69 -10.54
CA TYR A 80 1.84 7.78 -9.23
C TYR A 80 1.33 9.20 -8.93
N THR A 81 2.08 10.25 -9.25
CA THR A 81 1.63 11.64 -9.03
C THR A 81 0.38 11.99 -9.85
N LEU A 82 0.29 11.45 -11.08
CA LEU A 82 -0.85 11.69 -11.98
C LEU A 82 -2.15 11.08 -11.43
N ILE A 83 -2.07 9.88 -10.85
CA ILE A 83 -3.23 9.14 -10.35
C ILE A 83 -3.65 9.64 -8.96
N THR A 84 -2.68 9.82 -8.06
CA THR A 84 -2.95 10.07 -6.64
C THR A 84 -3.07 11.55 -6.29
N LYS A 85 -2.65 12.43 -7.20
CA LYS A 85 -2.53 13.89 -7.00
C LYS A 85 -1.58 14.29 -5.87
N LEU A 86 -0.77 13.36 -5.37
CA LEU A 86 0.33 13.65 -4.47
C LEU A 86 1.47 14.25 -5.27
N SER A 87 2.19 15.22 -4.71
CA SER A 87 3.41 15.72 -5.30
C SER A 87 4.53 14.68 -5.20
N LYS A 88 5.50 14.76 -6.13
CA LYS A 88 6.69 13.92 -6.10
C LYS A 88 7.47 14.04 -4.78
N GLN A 89 7.50 15.24 -4.20
CA GLN A 89 8.18 15.49 -2.92
C GLN A 89 7.45 14.81 -1.76
N GLU A 90 6.12 14.87 -1.73
CA GLU A 90 5.32 14.17 -0.72
C GLU A 90 5.47 12.65 -0.79
N LEU A 91 5.54 12.09 -2.00
CA LEU A 91 5.79 10.66 -2.20
C LEU A 91 7.18 10.27 -1.73
N LYS A 92 8.22 11.04 -2.10
CA LYS A 92 9.59 10.80 -1.65
C LYS A 92 9.73 10.85 -0.13
N GLN A 93 9.14 11.87 0.51
CA GLN A 93 9.17 11.99 1.97
C GLN A 93 8.48 10.79 2.62
N CYS A 94 7.28 10.44 2.15
CA CYS A 94 6.54 9.30 2.66
C CYS A 94 7.30 7.98 2.50
N ILE A 95 7.94 7.74 1.35
CA ILE A 95 8.79 6.56 1.15
C ILE A 95 9.99 6.57 2.11
N ALA A 96 10.68 7.70 2.26
CA ALA A 96 11.81 7.81 3.17
C ALA A 96 11.38 7.49 4.62
N ASP A 97 10.25 8.03 5.06
CA ASP A 97 9.71 7.76 6.38
C ASP A 97 9.27 6.30 6.53
N PHE A 98 8.66 5.71 5.50
CA PHE A 98 8.25 4.31 5.46
C PHE A 98 9.45 3.37 5.62
N CYS A 99 10.50 3.59 4.82
CA CYS A 99 11.74 2.85 4.90
C CYS A 99 12.40 3.00 6.27
N THR A 100 12.45 4.22 6.82
CA THR A 100 13.07 4.47 8.13
C THR A 100 12.29 3.78 9.25
N THR A 101 10.96 3.84 9.21
CA THR A 101 10.06 3.18 10.19
C THR A 101 10.23 1.66 10.20
N LEU A 102 10.48 1.08 9.04
CA LEU A 102 10.75 -0.36 8.90
C LEU A 102 12.21 -0.72 9.10
N ASN A 103 13.06 0.26 9.45
CA ASN A 103 14.51 0.09 9.52
C ASN A 103 15.08 -0.58 8.26
N HIS A 104 14.57 -0.18 7.09
CA HIS A 104 14.87 -0.71 5.76
C HIS A 104 14.57 -2.22 5.56
N HIS A 105 13.85 -2.88 6.46
CA HIS A 105 13.35 -4.24 6.26
C HIS A 105 12.11 -4.26 5.36
N LEU A 106 12.34 -4.09 4.05
CA LEU A 106 11.30 -4.12 3.02
C LEU A 106 11.16 -5.49 2.34
N PHE A 107 12.07 -6.41 2.63
CA PHE A 107 12.03 -7.75 2.09
C PHE A 107 10.88 -8.55 2.70
N VAL A 108 10.00 -9.07 1.84
CA VAL A 108 8.95 -10.01 2.21
C VAL A 108 9.38 -11.39 1.74
N SER A 109 9.66 -12.27 2.70
CA SER A 109 10.01 -13.66 2.41
C SER A 109 8.82 -14.43 1.81
N THR A 110 9.12 -15.53 1.12
CA THR A 110 8.09 -16.44 0.57
C THR A 110 7.13 -16.95 1.65
N GLU A 111 7.63 -17.26 2.84
CA GLU A 111 6.81 -17.69 3.98
C GLU A 111 5.81 -16.58 4.37
N GLN A 112 6.30 -15.36 4.57
CA GLN A 112 5.46 -14.21 4.90
C GLN A 112 4.44 -13.87 3.80
N TYR A 113 4.81 -14.07 2.54
CA TYR A 113 3.91 -13.90 1.40
C TYR A 113 2.79 -14.93 1.43
N ILE A 114 3.12 -16.22 1.62
CA ILE A 114 2.16 -17.32 1.68
C ILE A 114 1.20 -17.14 2.85
N GLU A 115 1.72 -16.79 4.03
CA GLU A 115 0.90 -16.45 5.21
C GLU A 115 -0.08 -15.33 4.88
N GLN A 116 0.40 -14.22 4.29
CA GLN A 116 -0.45 -13.08 3.97
C GLN A 116 -1.52 -13.41 2.93
N TYR A 117 -1.16 -14.20 1.92
CA TYR A 117 -2.08 -14.70 0.90
C TYR A 117 -3.19 -15.55 1.54
N HIS A 118 -2.82 -16.48 2.41
CA HIS A 118 -3.79 -17.31 3.13
C HIS A 118 -4.71 -16.47 4.01
N GLU A 119 -4.19 -15.48 4.75
CA GLU A 119 -5.02 -14.58 5.54
C GLU A 119 -6.08 -13.88 4.68
N ILE A 120 -5.69 -13.35 3.52
CA ILE A 120 -6.61 -12.66 2.60
C ILE A 120 -7.66 -13.63 2.03
N CYS A 121 -7.25 -14.79 1.54
CA CYS A 121 -8.15 -15.76 0.92
C CYS A 121 -9.08 -16.44 1.94
N CYS A 122 -8.57 -16.78 3.12
CA CYS A 122 -9.37 -17.43 4.17
C CYS A 122 -10.37 -16.48 4.83
N PHE A 123 -10.09 -15.17 4.87
CA PHE A 123 -11.06 -14.17 5.32
C PHE A 123 -12.34 -14.16 4.46
N GLN A 124 -12.19 -14.37 3.14
CA GLN A 124 -13.32 -14.42 2.20
C GLN A 124 -14.25 -15.63 2.39
N ILE A 125 -13.75 -16.73 2.98
CA ILE A 125 -14.55 -17.94 3.23
C ILE A 125 -15.49 -17.75 4.44
N PHE A 126 -15.13 -16.87 5.39
CA PHE A 126 -15.95 -16.60 6.57
C PHE A 126 -17.11 -15.65 6.29
N GLU A 127 -16.93 -14.62 5.45
CA GLU A 127 -18.01 -13.66 5.15
C GLU A 127 -19.10 -14.20 4.21
N GLN A 128 -18.86 -15.29 3.47
CA GLN A 128 -19.91 -15.93 2.64
C GLN A 128 -20.86 -16.84 3.43
N LYS A 129 -20.65 -17.00 4.74
CA LYS A 129 -21.44 -17.89 5.61
C LYS A 129 -22.31 -17.16 6.66
N ILE A 130 -22.34 -15.83 6.63
CA ILE A 130 -23.23 -14.98 7.46
C ILE A 130 -24.23 -14.31 6.54
#